data_AF-A0A6G0XAV5-F1
#
_entry.id   AF-A0A6G0XAV5-F1
#
_cell.length_a   1.000
_cell.length_b   1.000
_cell.length_c   1.000
_cell.angle_alpha   90.00
_cell.angle_beta   90.00
_cell.angle_gamma   90.00
#
_symmetry.space_group_name_H-M   'P 1'
#
loop_
_entity.id
_entity.type
_entity.pdbx_description
1 polymer ?
#
loop_
_entity_poly.entity_id
_entity_poly.type
_entity_poly.pdbx_seq_one_letter_code
_entity_poly.pdbx_strand_id
1 'polypeptide(L)'
;MTTAATTPWTKLVALLKKKRDAQDAKDCSVPIGCRFVVVKSSARTLFSLFSTHREASPSVLFLSVNAGTIAIQDDTQDVETDIADVHVELKGKKQIELVLQREGGCVMATYGLEHRVQAIECIGTIHFMQHAAYLQTTKRSQFSNVFHDSILVTHMQHTIDFASEMWTLAMWNVLYPYSRISDVLRDAQSALVATDVRQAVLHLNALLDEFYALASFSDESDAPRHLHASYLTLLLAKIKALEVHIELYIV
;
A
#
# COMPACT_ATOMS: atom_id res chain seq x y z
N MET A 1 1.26 36.01 -5.62
CA MET A 1 0.56 34.71 -5.53
C MET A 1 1.61 33.63 -5.64
N THR A 2 2.11 33.13 -4.51
CA THR A 2 3.03 32.00 -4.45
C THR A 2 2.22 30.73 -4.61
N THR A 3 2.38 30.02 -5.72
CA THR A 3 1.90 28.64 -5.85
C THR A 3 2.55 27.83 -4.74
N ALA A 4 1.75 27.26 -3.83
CA ALA A 4 2.26 26.42 -2.77
C ALA A 4 2.90 25.19 -3.43
N ALA A 5 4.22 25.04 -3.33
CA ALA A 5 4.91 23.90 -3.88
C ALA A 5 4.29 22.61 -3.33
N THR A 6 3.80 21.75 -4.22
CA THR A 6 3.20 20.46 -3.84
C THR A 6 4.29 19.54 -3.33
N THR A 7 4.24 19.18 -2.04
CA THR A 7 5.14 18.18 -1.47
C THR A 7 4.73 16.77 -1.93
N PRO A 8 5.65 15.79 -1.97
CA PRO A 8 5.30 14.41 -2.29
C PRO A 8 4.19 13.85 -1.39
N TRP A 9 4.18 14.25 -0.11
CA TRP A 9 3.08 13.94 0.81
C TRP A 9 1.73 14.50 0.33
N THR A 10 1.67 15.79 -0.05
CA THR A 10 0.42 16.37 -0.56
C THR A 10 -0.06 15.69 -1.83
N LYS A 11 0.85 15.24 -2.71
CA LYS A 11 0.51 14.45 -3.90
C LYS A 11 -0.08 13.08 -3.52
N LEU A 12 0.50 12.39 -2.55
CA LEU A 12 0.00 11.11 -2.06
C LEU A 12 -1.40 11.25 -1.44
N VAL A 13 -1.63 12.29 -0.63
CA VAL A 13 -2.94 12.59 -0.04
C VAL A 13 -3.95 13.01 -1.11
N ALA A 14 -3.52 13.72 -2.15
CA ALA A 14 -4.39 14.08 -3.27
C ALA A 14 -4.94 12.86 -4.01
N LEU A 15 -4.27 11.70 -3.97
CA LEU A 15 -4.80 10.44 -4.53
C LEU A 15 -6.05 9.95 -3.79
N LEU A 16 -6.22 10.34 -2.52
CA LEU A 16 -7.36 9.92 -1.70
C LEU A 16 -8.60 10.81 -1.92
N LYS A 17 -8.41 12.02 -2.45
CA LYS A 17 -9.49 12.98 -2.69
C LYS A 17 -9.89 12.94 -4.16
N LYS A 18 -11.20 12.92 -4.41
CA LYS A 18 -11.78 12.89 -5.76
C LYS A 18 -11.16 14.00 -6.63
N LYS A 19 -10.99 13.70 -7.93
CA LYS A 19 -10.44 14.47 -9.07
C LYS A 19 -10.68 16.00 -9.17
N ARG A 20 -11.42 16.64 -8.25
CA ARG A 20 -11.71 18.08 -8.23
C ARG A 20 -10.45 18.94 -8.01
N ASP A 21 -9.44 18.41 -7.34
CA ASP A 21 -8.18 19.14 -7.06
C ASP A 21 -7.01 18.70 -7.97
N ALA A 22 -7.26 17.77 -8.92
CA ALA A 22 -6.24 17.28 -9.85
C ALA A 22 -5.69 18.35 -10.81
N GLN A 23 -6.34 19.52 -10.88
CA GLN A 23 -5.86 20.67 -11.61
C GLN A 23 -4.69 21.37 -10.90
N ASP A 24 -4.63 21.29 -9.56
CA ASP A 24 -3.63 21.99 -8.72
C ASP A 24 -2.42 21.11 -8.36
N ALA A 25 -2.49 19.80 -8.59
CA ALA A 25 -1.39 18.85 -8.35
C ALA A 25 -0.43 18.70 -9.55
N LYS A 26 -0.39 19.68 -10.46
CA LYS A 26 0.41 19.63 -11.70
C LYS A 26 1.90 19.96 -11.51
N ASP A 27 2.31 20.36 -10.31
CA ASP A 27 3.63 20.96 -10.05
C ASP A 27 4.71 20.01 -9.50
N CYS A 28 4.44 18.71 -9.37
CA CYS A 28 5.46 17.71 -9.01
C CYS A 28 5.58 16.64 -10.10
N SER A 29 6.56 16.81 -11.00
CA SER A 29 6.72 16.01 -12.23
C SER A 29 7.10 14.54 -11.99
N VAL A 30 7.61 14.19 -10.81
CA VAL A 30 8.10 12.83 -10.52
C VAL A 30 6.96 11.97 -9.92
N PRO A 31 6.63 10.81 -10.51
CA PRO A 31 5.63 9.90 -9.96
C PRO A 31 6.10 9.25 -8.66
N ILE A 32 5.18 8.82 -7.81
CA ILE A 32 5.38 7.99 -6.63
C ILE A 32 5.18 6.54 -7.07
N GLY A 33 6.10 5.68 -6.70
CA GLY A 33 6.07 4.26 -7.02
C GLY A 33 6.97 3.44 -6.12
N CYS A 34 6.97 2.13 -6.32
CA CYS A 34 7.90 1.22 -5.66
C CYS A 34 8.40 0.19 -6.68
N ARG A 35 9.72 -0.03 -6.72
CA ARG A 35 10.36 -1.03 -7.58
C ARG A 35 10.88 -2.18 -6.74
N PHE A 36 10.50 -3.41 -7.10
CA PHE A 36 10.98 -4.62 -6.44
C PHE A 36 11.64 -5.54 -7.48
N VAL A 37 12.90 -5.89 -7.24
CA VAL A 37 13.54 -6.98 -7.96
C VAL A 37 13.09 -8.29 -7.33
N VAL A 38 12.50 -9.16 -8.13
CA VAL A 38 11.90 -10.41 -7.68
C VAL A 38 12.34 -11.60 -8.51
N VAL A 39 12.23 -12.79 -7.95
CA VAL A 39 12.48 -14.03 -8.66
C VAL A 39 11.19 -14.83 -8.72
N LYS A 40 10.70 -15.11 -9.93
CA LYS A 40 9.51 -15.93 -10.13
C LYS A 40 9.79 -17.35 -9.64
N SER A 41 9.07 -17.79 -8.61
CA SER A 41 9.16 -19.15 -8.13
C SER A 41 8.40 -20.06 -9.08
N SER A 42 9.10 -20.93 -9.80
CA SER A 42 8.45 -22.08 -10.43
C SER A 42 7.95 -23.00 -9.31
N ALA A 43 6.73 -23.54 -9.47
CA ALA A 43 6.22 -24.54 -8.54
C ALA A 43 7.22 -25.70 -8.49
N ARG A 44 7.86 -25.91 -7.34
CA ARG A 44 8.83 -26.99 -7.16
C ARG A 44 8.09 -28.32 -7.23
N THR A 45 8.04 -28.93 -8.41
CA THR A 45 7.87 -30.37 -8.50
C THR A 45 9.06 -31.03 -7.83
N LEU A 46 8.84 -32.16 -7.14
CA LEU A 46 9.86 -32.94 -6.42
C LEU A 46 11.08 -33.31 -7.29
N PHE A 47 10.96 -33.23 -8.62
CA PHE A 47 12.02 -33.47 -9.60
C PHE A 47 12.96 -32.27 -9.87
N SER A 48 12.64 -31.06 -9.37
CA SER A 48 13.49 -29.86 -9.53
C SER A 48 14.76 -29.86 -8.67
N LEU A 49 14.93 -30.85 -7.79
CA LEU A 49 16.17 -31.08 -7.03
C LEU A 49 17.34 -31.55 -7.93
N PHE A 50 17.06 -32.04 -9.15
CA PHE A 50 18.07 -32.58 -10.06
C PHE A 50 18.34 -31.71 -11.29
N SER A 51 17.60 -30.62 -11.48
CA SER A 51 17.92 -29.64 -12.53
C SER A 51 19.01 -28.72 -12.01
N THR A 52 20.22 -28.90 -12.55
CA THR A 52 21.33 -27.93 -12.53
C THR A 52 20.81 -26.50 -12.48
N HIS A 53 21.24 -25.75 -11.46
CA HIS A 53 20.98 -24.34 -11.20
C HIS A 53 20.89 -23.50 -12.49
N ARG A 54 19.70 -23.41 -13.08
CA ARG A 54 19.37 -22.29 -13.96
C ARG A 54 18.89 -21.23 -12.99
N GLU A 55 19.77 -20.30 -12.64
CA GLU A 55 19.39 -19.10 -11.90
C GLU A 55 18.17 -18.51 -12.61
N ALA A 56 17.03 -18.50 -11.93
CA ALA A 56 15.83 -17.92 -12.50
C ALA A 56 16.10 -16.43 -12.74
N SER A 57 15.83 -15.95 -13.96
CA SER A 57 16.05 -14.55 -14.33
C SER A 57 15.33 -13.63 -13.34
N PRO A 58 15.99 -12.57 -12.84
CA PRO A 58 15.32 -11.59 -12.01
C PRO A 58 14.28 -10.84 -12.85
N SER A 59 13.04 -10.84 -12.37
CA SER A 59 11.96 -10.00 -12.90
C SER A 59 11.83 -8.74 -12.05
N VAL A 60 11.17 -7.71 -12.57
CA VAL A 60 10.88 -6.47 -11.85
C VAL A 60 9.37 -6.34 -11.66
N LEU A 61 8.95 -6.17 -10.41
CA LEU A 61 7.61 -5.70 -10.07
C LEU A 61 7.68 -4.19 -9.82
N PHE A 62 6.93 -3.43 -10.59
CA PHE A 62 6.81 -1.99 -10.41
C PHE A 62 5.38 -1.63 -10.02
N LEU A 63 5.21 -0.99 -8.85
CA LEU A 63 3.94 -0.47 -8.37
C LEU A 63 3.86 1.01 -8.66
N SER A 64 3.02 1.41 -9.62
CA SER A 64 2.80 2.82 -9.95
C SER A 64 1.68 3.38 -9.10
N VAL A 65 2.02 3.95 -7.93
CA VAL A 65 1.04 4.45 -6.95
C VAL A 65 0.15 5.55 -7.55
N ASN A 66 0.72 6.41 -8.40
CA ASN A 66 -0.07 7.44 -9.09
C ASN A 66 -1.01 6.88 -10.16
N ALA A 67 -0.58 5.86 -10.91
CA ALA A 67 -1.40 5.29 -11.99
C ALA A 67 -2.42 4.27 -11.46
N GLY A 68 -2.21 3.73 -10.26
CA GLY A 68 -3.05 2.66 -9.73
C GLY A 68 -2.78 1.32 -10.42
N THR A 69 -1.58 1.09 -10.95
CA THR A 69 -1.24 -0.11 -11.72
C THR A 69 -0.04 -0.86 -11.15
N ILE A 70 -0.04 -2.18 -11.35
CA ILE A 70 1.14 -3.03 -11.19
C ILE A 70 1.67 -3.40 -12.58
N ALA A 71 2.97 -3.21 -12.77
CA ALA A 71 3.68 -3.70 -13.94
C ALA A 71 4.65 -4.83 -13.52
N ILE A 72 4.64 -5.93 -14.28
CA ILE A 72 5.56 -7.05 -14.13
C ILE A 72 6.39 -7.07 -15.40
N GLN A 73 7.68 -6.79 -15.27
CA GLN A 73 8.64 -6.86 -16.36
C GLN A 73 9.48 -8.12 -16.18
N ASP A 74 9.35 -9.05 -17.11
CA ASP A 74 10.13 -10.29 -17.19
C ASP A 74 10.76 -10.39 -18.58
N ASP A 75 11.79 -11.23 -18.74
CA ASP A 75 12.51 -11.41 -20.02
C ASP A 75 11.58 -11.78 -21.19
N THR A 76 10.40 -12.31 -20.87
CA THR A 76 9.44 -12.86 -21.83
C THR A 76 8.17 -12.03 -21.99
N GLN A 77 7.83 -11.16 -21.04
CA GLN A 77 6.56 -10.44 -21.05
C GLN A 77 6.58 -9.22 -20.14
N ASP A 78 6.10 -8.10 -20.66
CA ASP A 78 5.65 -6.95 -19.88
C ASP A 78 4.13 -7.04 -19.69
N VAL A 79 3.73 -7.11 -18.45
CA VAL A 79 2.34 -7.13 -18.02
C VAL A 79 2.05 -5.86 -17.26
N GLU A 80 0.98 -5.15 -17.59
CA GLU A 80 0.39 -4.12 -16.73
C GLU A 80 -1.03 -4.53 -16.34
N THR A 81 -1.43 -4.29 -15.09
CA THR A 81 -2.75 -4.65 -14.56
C THR A 81 -3.21 -3.59 -13.56
N ASP A 82 -4.49 -3.26 -13.57
CA ASP A 82 -5.10 -2.35 -12.59
C ASP A 82 -5.04 -2.99 -11.21
N ILE A 83 -4.70 -2.22 -10.18
CA ILE A 83 -4.59 -2.71 -8.82
C ILE A 83 -5.92 -3.25 -8.26
N ALA A 84 -7.05 -2.79 -8.79
CA ALA A 84 -8.38 -3.28 -8.42
C ALA A 84 -8.56 -4.77 -8.79
N ASP A 85 -7.84 -5.26 -9.79
CA ASP A 85 -7.91 -6.64 -10.30
C ASP A 85 -6.80 -7.55 -9.76
N VAL A 86 -6.03 -7.05 -8.79
CA VAL A 86 -4.89 -7.76 -8.19
C VAL A 86 -5.31 -8.26 -6.81
N HIS A 87 -5.04 -9.52 -6.52
CA HIS A 87 -5.02 -10.04 -5.14
C HIS A 87 -3.59 -10.43 -4.78
N VAL A 88 -3.19 -10.13 -3.53
CA VAL A 88 -1.84 -10.40 -3.05
C VAL A 88 -1.88 -11.09 -1.70
N GLU A 89 -1.04 -12.12 -1.53
CA GLU A 89 -0.85 -12.79 -0.25
C GLU A 89 0.62 -13.03 0.03
N LEU A 90 0.98 -13.04 1.32
CA LEU A 90 2.30 -13.48 1.74
C LEU A 90 2.38 -15.01 1.69
N LYS A 91 3.36 -15.54 0.96
CA LYS A 91 3.72 -16.96 0.98
C LYS A 91 5.08 -17.13 1.64
N GLY A 92 5.08 -17.70 2.84
CA GLY A 92 6.31 -17.92 3.59
C GLY A 92 6.99 -16.63 4.06
N LYS A 93 8.33 -16.63 4.16
CA LYS A 93 9.06 -15.53 4.81
C LYS A 93 9.31 -14.31 3.92
N LYS A 94 9.56 -14.52 2.63
CA LYS A 94 10.00 -13.47 1.68
C LYS A 94 9.34 -13.60 0.30
N GLN A 95 8.26 -14.37 0.19
CA GLN A 95 7.59 -14.57 -1.08
C GLN A 95 6.17 -14.02 -1.00
N ILE A 96 5.69 -13.54 -2.13
CA ILE A 96 4.32 -13.09 -2.31
C ILE A 96 3.68 -13.91 -3.43
N GLU A 97 2.39 -14.17 -3.34
CA GLU A 97 1.59 -14.69 -4.43
C GLU A 97 0.72 -13.56 -4.97
N LEU A 98 0.84 -13.32 -6.27
CA LEU A 98 -0.01 -12.40 -7.01
C LEU A 98 -1.00 -13.19 -7.83
N VAL A 99 -2.27 -12.83 -7.67
CA VAL A 99 -3.39 -13.37 -8.42
C VAL A 99 -3.97 -12.22 -9.24
N LEU A 100 -3.74 -12.24 -10.55
CA LEU A 100 -4.19 -11.21 -11.49
C LEU A 100 -5.47 -11.69 -12.17
N GLN A 101 -6.59 -11.00 -11.93
CA GLN A 101 -7.83 -11.22 -12.66
C GLN A 101 -7.75 -10.53 -14.02
N ARG A 102 -8.10 -11.23 -15.09
CA ARG A 102 -8.16 -10.67 -16.45
C ARG A 102 -9.38 -11.16 -17.19
N GLU A 103 -9.75 -10.43 -18.24
CA GLU A 103 -10.74 -10.89 -19.20
C GLU A 103 -10.32 -12.24 -19.78
N GLY A 104 -11.02 -13.32 -19.39
CA GLY A 104 -10.77 -14.68 -19.86
C GLY A 104 -9.99 -15.60 -18.90
N GLY A 105 -9.61 -15.15 -17.70
CA GLY A 105 -9.05 -16.07 -16.69
C GLY A 105 -8.31 -15.38 -15.54
N CYS A 106 -7.73 -16.23 -14.68
CA CYS A 106 -6.99 -15.83 -13.50
C CYS A 106 -5.54 -16.30 -13.63
N VAL A 107 -4.58 -15.38 -13.57
CA VAL A 107 -3.15 -15.68 -13.62
C VAL A 107 -2.58 -15.63 -12.22
N MET A 108 -2.06 -16.75 -11.72
CA MET A 108 -1.43 -16.83 -10.41
C MET A 108 0.08 -17.04 -10.55
N ALA A 109 0.87 -16.24 -9.84
CA ALA A 109 2.32 -16.36 -9.83
C ALA A 109 2.91 -16.02 -8.45
N THR A 110 3.87 -16.82 -8.01
CA THR A 110 4.61 -16.58 -6.76
C THR A 110 5.94 -15.93 -7.07
N TYR A 111 6.26 -14.85 -6.36
CA TYR A 111 7.49 -14.08 -6.51
C TYR A 111 8.26 -14.05 -5.18
N GLY A 112 9.53 -14.41 -5.22
CA GLY A 112 10.45 -14.27 -4.09
C GLY A 112 11.14 -12.91 -4.12
N LEU A 113 11.10 -12.19 -3.02
CA LEU A 113 11.83 -10.94 -2.80
C LEU A 113 13.16 -11.21 -2.08
N GLU A 114 14.04 -10.20 -2.07
CA GLU A 114 15.34 -10.29 -1.40
C GLU A 114 15.17 -10.40 0.12
N HIS A 115 14.33 -9.51 0.68
CA HIS A 115 14.09 -9.40 2.12
C HIS A 115 12.61 -9.48 2.48
N ARG A 116 12.31 -9.92 3.71
CA ARG A 116 10.93 -9.92 4.23
C ARG A 116 10.32 -8.52 4.27
N VAL A 117 11.11 -7.51 4.62
CA VAL A 117 10.63 -6.11 4.68
C VAL A 117 10.08 -5.64 3.33
N GLN A 118 10.74 -5.99 2.22
CA GLN A 118 10.27 -5.68 0.87
C GLN A 118 8.96 -6.42 0.55
N ALA A 119 8.81 -7.67 1.00
CA ALA A 119 7.57 -8.43 0.79
C ALA A 119 6.38 -7.75 1.51
N ILE A 120 6.59 -7.34 2.76
CA ILE A 120 5.57 -6.63 3.55
C ILE A 120 5.27 -5.25 2.96
N GLU A 121 6.30 -4.53 2.51
CA GLU A 121 6.14 -3.25 1.81
C GLU A 121 5.33 -3.39 0.52
N CYS A 122 5.64 -4.39 -0.31
CA CYS A 122 4.95 -4.65 -1.56
C CYS A 122 3.45 -4.90 -1.30
N ILE A 123 3.14 -5.79 -0.36
CA ILE A 123 1.76 -6.08 0.06
C ILE A 123 1.08 -4.82 0.61
N GLY A 124 1.76 -4.09 1.51
CA GLY A 124 1.25 -2.88 2.13
C GLY A 124 0.91 -1.79 1.12
N THR A 125 1.74 -1.66 0.08
CA THR A 125 1.57 -0.73 -1.04
C THR A 125 0.39 -1.13 -1.92
N ILE A 126 0.27 -2.41 -2.30
CA ILE A 126 -0.88 -2.92 -3.06
C ILE A 126 -2.18 -2.64 -2.30
N HIS A 127 -2.25 -3.00 -1.01
CA HIS A 127 -3.42 -2.74 -0.18
C HIS A 127 -3.75 -1.25 -0.04
N PHE A 128 -2.74 -0.37 -0.04
CA PHE A 128 -2.96 1.08 -0.03
C PHE A 128 -3.56 1.55 -1.36
N MET A 129 -2.96 1.14 -2.48
CA MET A 129 -3.41 1.50 -3.82
C MET A 129 -4.84 1.02 -4.09
N GLN A 130 -5.20 -0.19 -3.66
CA GLN A 130 -6.58 -0.70 -3.72
C GLN A 130 -7.56 0.17 -2.91
N HIS A 131 -7.18 0.55 -1.69
CA HIS A 131 -8.01 1.40 -0.84
C HIS A 131 -8.20 2.78 -1.48
N ALA A 132 -7.12 3.37 -2.00
CA ALA A 132 -7.16 4.65 -2.70
C ALA A 132 -8.06 4.59 -3.95
N ALA A 133 -7.92 3.55 -4.78
CA ALA A 133 -8.76 3.32 -5.95
C ALA A 133 -10.24 3.18 -5.56
N TYR A 134 -10.53 2.43 -4.50
CA TYR A 134 -11.88 2.33 -3.92
C TYR A 134 -12.42 3.72 -3.55
N LEU A 135 -11.69 4.49 -2.73
CA LEU A 135 -12.12 5.82 -2.28
C LEU A 135 -12.37 6.82 -3.42
N GLN A 136 -11.66 6.69 -4.54
CA GLN A 136 -11.87 7.53 -5.73
C GLN A 136 -13.20 7.26 -6.45
N THR A 137 -13.66 6.01 -6.43
CA THR A 137 -14.89 5.58 -7.13
C THR A 137 -16.13 5.66 -6.24
N THR A 138 -15.94 5.56 -4.93
CA THR A 138 -17.01 5.50 -3.94
C THR A 138 -17.70 6.86 -3.74
N LYS A 139 -19.03 6.81 -3.61
CA LYS A 139 -19.85 8.01 -3.35
C LYS A 139 -20.36 7.97 -1.92
N ARG A 140 -20.28 9.11 -1.22
CA ARG A 140 -20.79 9.28 0.14
C ARG A 140 -22.24 8.79 0.34
N SER A 141 -23.08 8.94 -0.67
CA SER A 141 -24.48 8.48 -0.65
C SER A 141 -24.66 6.96 -0.54
N GLN A 142 -23.59 6.17 -0.69
CA GLN A 142 -23.61 4.71 -0.58
C GLN A 142 -23.44 4.22 0.87
N PHE A 143 -23.14 5.12 1.81
CA PHE A 143 -22.83 4.77 3.18
C PHE A 143 -23.91 5.20 4.16
N SER A 144 -24.47 4.22 4.86
CA SER A 144 -25.48 4.43 5.90
C SER A 144 -25.01 3.97 7.28
N ASN A 145 -24.12 2.99 7.37
CA ASN A 145 -23.61 2.46 8.63
C ASN A 145 -22.17 1.95 8.48
N VAL A 146 -21.29 2.42 9.36
CA VAL A 146 -19.86 2.07 9.41
C VAL A 146 -19.62 0.60 9.78
N PHE A 147 -20.50 0.01 10.59
CA PHE A 147 -20.35 -1.35 11.08
C PHE A 147 -20.46 -2.42 9.98
N HIS A 148 -21.20 -2.12 8.92
CA HIS A 148 -21.43 -3.07 7.82
C HIS A 148 -20.45 -2.89 6.65
N ASP A 149 -19.51 -1.96 6.74
CA ASP A 149 -18.53 -1.75 5.69
C ASP A 149 -17.35 -2.71 5.85
N SER A 150 -17.45 -3.83 5.14
CA SER A 150 -16.40 -4.85 5.09
C SER A 150 -15.09 -4.32 4.48
N ILE A 151 -15.15 -3.32 3.60
CA ILE A 151 -13.96 -2.75 2.95
C ILE A 151 -13.18 -1.90 3.95
N LEU A 152 -13.88 -1.05 4.73
CA LEU A 152 -13.26 -0.31 5.83
C LEU A 152 -12.62 -1.26 6.85
N VAL A 153 -13.35 -2.28 7.30
CA VAL A 153 -12.83 -3.27 8.26
C VAL A 153 -11.61 -4.01 7.71
N THR A 154 -11.65 -4.42 6.44
CA THR A 154 -10.53 -5.11 5.78
C THR A 154 -9.30 -4.21 5.71
N HIS A 155 -9.42 -2.96 5.27
CA HIS A 155 -8.28 -2.05 5.18
C HIS A 155 -7.76 -1.61 6.55
N MET A 156 -8.61 -1.54 7.58
CA MET A 156 -8.18 -1.32 8.96
C MET A 156 -7.30 -2.49 9.41
N GLN A 157 -7.75 -3.73 9.19
CA GLN A 157 -6.96 -4.92 9.55
C GLN A 157 -5.64 -4.98 8.77
N HIS A 158 -5.66 -4.75 7.45
CA HIS A 158 -4.44 -4.68 6.64
C HIS A 158 -3.45 -3.62 7.14
N THR A 159 -3.93 -2.52 7.70
CA THR A 159 -3.08 -1.45 8.26
C THR A 159 -2.50 -1.85 9.60
N ILE A 160 -3.28 -2.51 10.47
CA ILE A 160 -2.81 -3.09 11.74
C ILE A 160 -1.73 -4.15 11.47
N ASP A 161 -1.98 -5.07 10.53
CA ASP A 161 -1.05 -6.15 10.19
C ASP A 161 0.26 -5.59 9.61
N PHE A 162 0.16 -4.59 8.72
CA PHE A 162 1.33 -3.88 8.20
C PHE A 162 2.12 -3.20 9.31
N ALA A 163 1.46 -2.44 10.19
CA ALA A 163 2.12 -1.78 11.31
C ALA A 163 2.83 -2.78 12.23
N SER A 164 2.16 -3.90 12.54
CA SER A 164 2.70 -4.98 13.37
C SER A 164 3.91 -5.65 12.73
N GLU A 165 3.82 -6.07 11.46
CA GLU A 165 4.93 -6.72 10.75
C GLU A 165 6.12 -5.77 10.59
N MET A 166 5.89 -4.53 10.15
CA MET A 166 6.96 -3.54 9.99
C MET A 166 7.62 -3.20 11.32
N TRP A 167 6.85 -3.16 12.42
CA TRP A 167 7.39 -3.01 13.77
C TRP A 167 8.32 -4.17 14.17
N THR A 168 8.00 -5.41 13.78
CA THR A 168 8.85 -6.58 14.08
C THR A 168 10.10 -6.67 13.19
N LEU A 169 10.03 -6.16 11.96
CA LEU A 169 11.08 -6.35 10.95
C LEU A 169 12.01 -5.15 10.78
N ALA A 170 11.48 -3.94 10.92
CA ALA A 170 12.30 -2.75 10.97
C ALA A 170 12.87 -2.59 12.39
N MET A 171 14.05 -1.99 12.51
CA MET A 171 14.60 -1.55 13.81
C MET A 171 13.77 -0.43 14.49
N TRP A 172 12.46 -0.34 14.22
CA TRP A 172 11.54 0.60 14.86
C TRP A 172 11.47 0.40 16.37
N ASN A 173 11.61 -0.84 16.86
CA ASN A 173 11.78 -1.10 18.29
C ASN A 173 12.96 -0.33 18.93
N VAL A 174 14.01 -0.02 18.16
CA VAL A 174 15.18 0.75 18.64
C VAL A 174 14.97 2.26 18.46
N LEU A 175 14.26 2.67 17.40
CA LEU A 175 14.06 4.08 17.04
C LEU A 175 12.88 4.73 17.79
N TYR A 176 11.84 3.97 18.13
CA TYR A 176 10.60 4.47 18.71
C TYR A 176 10.07 3.55 19.82
N PRO A 177 10.87 3.17 20.84
CA PRO A 177 10.63 2.04 21.76
C PRO A 177 9.28 1.98 22.51
N TYR A 178 8.38 2.94 22.29
CA TYR A 178 7.03 3.01 22.84
C TYR A 178 5.96 3.37 21.80
N SER A 179 6.19 3.12 20.50
CA SER A 179 5.20 3.50 19.48
C SER A 179 3.92 2.68 19.69
N ARG A 180 2.89 3.32 20.25
CA ARG A 180 1.56 2.74 20.50
C ARG A 180 0.75 2.61 19.22
N ILE A 181 1.40 2.59 18.04
CA ILE A 181 0.75 2.67 16.74
C ILE A 181 -0.26 1.53 16.58
N SER A 182 0.18 0.29 16.77
CA SER A 182 -0.71 -0.87 16.64
C SER A 182 -1.83 -0.86 17.68
N ASP A 183 -1.56 -0.40 18.90
CA ASP A 183 -2.57 -0.28 19.96
C ASP A 183 -3.61 0.79 19.62
N VAL A 184 -3.18 1.97 19.18
CA VAL A 184 -4.06 3.07 18.79
C VAL A 184 -4.89 2.71 17.56
N LEU A 185 -4.34 1.93 16.61
CA LEU A 185 -5.11 1.40 15.48
C LEU A 185 -6.17 0.38 15.95
N ARG A 186 -5.86 -0.46 16.95
CA ARG A 186 -6.84 -1.37 17.56
C ARG A 186 -7.89 -0.61 18.37
N ASP A 187 -7.52 0.46 19.05
CA ASP A 187 -8.46 1.36 19.75
C ASP A 187 -9.40 2.02 18.74
N ALA A 188 -8.88 2.50 17.61
CA ALA A 188 -9.68 3.04 16.51
C ALA A 188 -10.64 1.99 15.92
N GLN A 189 -10.16 0.77 15.67
CA GLN A 189 -11.01 -0.35 15.22
C GLN A 189 -12.12 -0.65 16.25
N SER A 190 -11.79 -0.67 17.54
CA SER A 190 -12.75 -0.90 18.61
C SER A 190 -13.81 0.20 18.67
N ALA A 191 -13.41 1.46 18.45
CA ALA A 191 -14.34 2.58 18.34
C ALA A 191 -15.28 2.43 17.13
N LEU A 192 -14.78 2.00 15.97
CA LEU A 192 -15.62 1.72 14.79
C LEU A 192 -16.65 0.61 15.06
N VAL A 193 -16.24 -0.46 15.74
CA VAL A 193 -17.15 -1.56 16.15
C VAL A 193 -18.23 -1.04 17.09
N ALA A 194 -17.90 -0.11 18.00
CA ALA A 194 -18.84 0.58 18.86
C ALA A 194 -19.65 1.68 18.14
N THR A 195 -19.50 1.84 16.82
CA THR A 195 -20.10 2.89 15.98
C THR A 195 -19.70 4.33 16.36
N ASP A 196 -18.63 4.50 17.15
CA ASP A 196 -18.08 5.80 17.51
C ASP A 196 -17.04 6.28 16.48
N VAL A 197 -17.59 6.76 15.36
CA VAL A 197 -16.84 7.27 14.21
C VAL A 197 -15.92 8.43 14.60
N ARG A 198 -16.36 9.30 15.53
CA ARG A 198 -15.58 10.48 15.95
C ARG A 198 -14.37 10.07 16.76
N GLN A 199 -14.55 9.14 17.71
CA GLN A 199 -13.44 8.62 18.51
C GLN A 199 -12.43 7.89 17.64
N ALA A 200 -12.88 7.12 16.64
CA ALA A 200 -11.99 6.48 15.67
C ALA A 200 -11.13 7.52 14.91
N VAL A 201 -11.72 8.60 14.41
CA VAL A 201 -10.97 9.68 13.75
C VAL A 201 -9.97 10.34 14.69
N LEU A 202 -10.32 10.59 15.95
CA LEU A 202 -9.39 11.16 16.93
C LEU A 202 -8.16 10.28 17.13
N HIS A 203 -8.32 8.95 17.21
CA HIS A 203 -7.21 8.02 17.31
C HIS A 203 -6.31 8.04 16.07
N LEU A 204 -6.89 8.07 14.87
CA LEU A 204 -6.11 8.12 13.62
C LEU A 204 -5.37 9.45 13.46
N ASN A 205 -6.02 10.58 13.79
CA ASN A 205 -5.40 11.90 13.71
C ASN A 205 -4.24 12.05 14.69
N ALA A 206 -4.36 11.50 15.89
CA ALA A 206 -3.27 11.49 16.86
C ALA A 206 -2.00 10.82 16.29
N LEU A 207 -2.14 9.70 15.57
CA LEU A 207 -1.02 9.05 14.91
C LEU A 207 -0.45 9.88 13.75
N LEU A 208 -1.31 10.51 12.95
CA LEU A 208 -0.86 11.39 11.88
C LEU A 208 -0.04 12.55 12.44
N ASP A 209 -0.55 13.25 13.45
CA ASP A 209 0.10 14.41 14.04
C ASP A 209 1.45 14.05 14.69
N GLU A 210 1.54 12.89 15.35
CA GLU A 210 2.76 12.42 16.00
C GLU A 210 3.89 12.12 14.99
N PHE A 211 3.55 11.48 13.87
CA PHE A 211 4.54 10.93 12.95
C PHE A 211 4.67 11.70 11.63
N TYR A 212 3.82 12.71 11.37
CA TYR A 212 3.83 13.48 10.11
C TYR A 212 5.21 14.03 9.75
N ALA A 213 5.89 14.63 10.72
CA ALA A 213 7.21 15.25 10.52
C ALA A 213 8.32 14.25 10.13
N LEU A 214 8.06 12.95 10.33
CA LEU A 214 8.99 11.86 10.05
C LEU A 214 8.72 11.20 8.69
N ALA A 215 7.66 11.63 7.98
CA ALA A 215 7.40 11.18 6.62
C ALA A 215 8.53 11.61 5.68
N SER A 216 9.09 10.65 4.94
CA SER A 216 10.19 10.87 4.01
C SER A 216 9.99 10.11 2.70
N PHE A 217 10.58 10.68 1.64
CA PHE A 217 10.60 10.11 0.30
C PHE A 217 12.03 10.10 -0.21
N SER A 218 12.44 8.99 -0.80
CA SER A 218 13.70 8.85 -1.54
C SER A 218 13.45 8.99 -3.02
N ASP A 219 14.38 9.61 -3.74
CA ASP A 219 14.37 9.65 -5.20
C ASP A 219 15.08 8.40 -5.72
N GLU A 220 14.33 7.50 -6.36
CA GLU A 220 14.91 6.38 -7.09
C GLU A 220 15.22 6.83 -8.52
N SER A 221 16.53 6.93 -8.79
CA SER A 221 17.06 7.36 -10.09
C SER A 221 16.96 6.31 -11.19
N ASP A 222 16.56 5.08 -10.86
CA ASP A 222 16.35 4.01 -11.84
C ASP A 222 15.22 4.39 -12.79
N ALA A 223 15.33 4.00 -14.07
CA ALA A 223 14.27 4.26 -15.05
C ALA A 223 13.10 3.26 -14.89
N PRO A 224 11.84 3.72 -14.79
CA PRO A 224 11.41 5.12 -14.75
C PRO A 224 11.64 5.77 -13.38
N ARG A 225 12.18 6.99 -13.38
CA ARG A 225 12.48 7.76 -12.17
C ARG A 225 11.20 7.96 -11.35
N HIS A 226 11.27 7.66 -10.06
CA HIS A 226 10.11 7.78 -9.18
C HIS A 226 10.53 8.11 -7.74
N LEU A 227 9.58 8.64 -6.97
CA LEU A 227 9.71 8.85 -5.54
C LEU A 227 9.25 7.60 -4.81
N HIS A 228 10.12 7.03 -4.01
CA HIS A 228 9.84 5.91 -3.14
C HIS A 228 9.47 6.42 -1.74
N ALA A 229 8.28 6.05 -1.25
CA ALA A 229 7.82 6.44 0.07
C ALA A 229 8.48 5.55 1.12
N SER A 230 9.03 6.14 2.19
CA SER A 230 9.50 5.34 3.32
C SER A 230 8.37 4.49 3.92
N TYR A 231 8.73 3.41 4.61
CA TYR A 231 7.76 2.55 5.31
C TYR A 231 6.82 3.31 6.27
N LEU A 232 7.37 4.32 6.95
CA LEU A 232 6.57 5.18 7.83
C LEU A 232 5.60 6.02 7.01
N THR A 233 6.06 6.63 5.91
CA THR A 233 5.21 7.39 5.00
C THR A 233 4.09 6.54 4.42
N LEU A 234 4.37 5.30 4.03
CA LEU A 234 3.35 4.36 3.57
C LEU A 234 2.33 4.06 4.67
N LEU A 235 2.78 3.81 5.91
CA LEU A 235 1.87 3.63 7.06
C LEU A 235 0.97 4.86 7.25
N LEU A 236 1.54 6.07 7.27
CA LEU A 236 0.76 7.30 7.43
C LEU A 236 -0.22 7.51 6.28
N ALA A 237 0.15 7.12 5.06
CA ALA A 237 -0.76 7.17 3.92
C ALA A 237 -1.96 6.21 4.09
N LYS A 238 -1.73 5.00 4.61
CA LYS A 238 -2.79 4.04 4.95
C LYS A 238 -3.70 4.59 6.06
N ILE A 239 -3.11 5.19 7.10
CA ILE A 239 -3.88 5.85 8.18
C ILE A 239 -4.73 6.99 7.61
N LYS A 240 -4.17 7.82 6.73
CA LYS A 240 -4.91 8.90 6.09
C LYS A 240 -6.04 8.38 5.19
N ALA A 241 -5.82 7.27 4.48
CA ALA A 241 -6.88 6.63 3.70
C ALA A 241 -8.03 6.12 4.59
N LEU A 242 -7.72 5.56 5.77
CA LEU A 242 -8.73 5.17 6.75
C LEU A 242 -9.51 6.37 7.28
N GLU A 243 -8.83 7.46 7.64
CA GLU A 243 -9.49 8.70 8.08
C GLU A 243 -10.46 9.22 7.01
N VAL A 244 -10.01 9.35 5.75
CA VAL A 244 -10.85 9.78 4.62
C VAL A 244 -12.03 8.82 4.40
N HIS A 245 -11.84 7.52 4.60
CA HIS A 245 -12.92 6.54 4.51
C HIS A 245 -13.97 6.77 5.59
N ILE A 246 -13.53 6.95 6.84
CA ILE A 246 -14.39 7.15 8.02
C ILE A 246 -15.14 8.50 7.92
N GLU A 247 -14.53 9.53 7.34
CA GLU A 247 -15.18 10.83 7.08
C GLU A 247 -16.43 10.73 6.19
N LEU A 248 -16.56 9.68 5.38
CA LEU A 248 -17.76 9.46 4.56
C LEU A 248 -19.02 9.22 5.42
N TYR A 249 -18.84 8.86 6.69
CA TYR A 249 -19.92 8.61 7.66
C TYR A 249 -20.22 9.80 8.59
N ILE A 250 -19.38 10.84 8.62
CA ILE A 250 -19.54 11.98 9.53
C ILE A 250 -20.44 13.03 8.87
N VAL A 251 -21.73 13.04 9.24
CA VAL A 251 -22.72 14.08 8.88
C VAL A 251 -22.47 15.37 9.65
#